data_AF-A0A3N5EPD2-F1
#
_entry.id   AF-A0A3N5EPD2-F1
#
_cell.length_a   1.000
_cell.length_b   1.000
_cell.length_c   1.000
_cell.angle_alpha   90.00
_cell.angle_beta   90.00
_cell.angle_gamma   90.00
#
_symmetry.space_group_name_H-M   'P 1'
#
loop_
_entity.id
_entity.type
_entity.pdbx_description
1 polymer ?
#
loop_
_entity_poly.entity_id
_entity_poly.type
_entity_poly.pdbx_seq_one_letter_code
_entity_poly.pdbx_strand_id
1 'polypeptide(L)'
;MNALLIVLSLLSVQSAAARKLAREVAESFGREAVEAAEPRVLKLVESYGDEAAAVLRKAGLPGVQAIERFGAPGLKILGRWGDDGLRLLTLEGDSAVAAVARYGDDAARLMIRHPGIGRQLLQEFGEQALRARLTTESVVTLNRLAPQIKGSGRASEILSLVEKSGDRVCDFLWRNKGTIFIASVL
;
A
#
# COMPACT_ATOMS: atom_id res chain seq x y z
N MET A 1 -39.54 1.33 -1.08
CA MET A 1 -39.92 1.36 0.35
C MET A 1 -38.84 0.77 1.26
N ASN A 2 -37.61 0.48 0.77
CA ASN A 2 -36.59 -0.27 1.54
C ASN A 2 -35.45 0.56 2.14
N ALA A 3 -35.09 1.74 1.60
CA ALA A 3 -34.01 2.55 2.20
C ALA A 3 -34.19 2.88 3.69
N LEU A 4 -35.44 2.95 4.17
CA LEU A 4 -35.76 3.18 5.57
C LEU A 4 -35.39 1.97 6.45
N LEU A 5 -35.62 0.75 5.96
CA LEU A 5 -35.24 -0.50 6.64
C LEU A 5 -33.72 -0.71 6.68
N ILE A 6 -33.01 -0.18 5.69
CA ILE A 6 -31.55 -0.26 5.50
C ILE A 6 -30.81 0.70 6.42
N VAL A 7 -31.31 1.93 6.50
CA VAL A 7 -30.85 2.86 7.52
C VAL A 7 -31.20 2.29 8.89
N LEU A 8 -32.37 1.68 9.09
CA LEU A 8 -32.74 1.04 10.36
C LEU A 8 -31.87 -0.17 10.75
N SER A 9 -31.41 -1.00 9.82
CA SER A 9 -30.55 -2.17 10.08
C SER A 9 -29.15 -1.74 10.54
N LEU A 10 -28.54 -0.76 9.85
CA LEU A 10 -27.28 -0.15 10.26
C LEU A 10 -27.43 0.70 11.53
N LEU A 11 -28.61 1.27 11.76
CA LEU A 11 -28.97 1.91 13.02
C LEU A 11 -29.18 0.89 14.16
N SER A 12 -29.48 -0.38 13.86
CA SER A 12 -29.66 -1.42 14.89
C SER A 12 -28.34 -1.89 15.51
N VAL A 13 -27.22 -1.65 14.81
CA VAL A 13 -25.87 -1.86 15.37
C VAL A 13 -25.68 -0.93 16.57
N GLN A 14 -25.13 -1.45 17.68
CA GLN A 14 -24.87 -0.67 18.90
C GLN A 14 -23.81 0.44 18.70
N SER A 15 -23.06 0.39 17.60
CA SER A 15 -22.04 1.34 17.21
C SER A 15 -22.64 2.66 16.72
N ALA A 16 -22.44 3.74 17.47
CA ALA A 16 -22.78 5.10 17.01
C ALA A 16 -22.06 5.49 15.71
N ALA A 17 -20.88 4.91 15.44
CA ALA A 17 -20.13 5.11 14.21
C ALA A 17 -20.81 4.45 12.99
N ALA A 18 -21.35 3.24 13.15
CA ALA A 18 -22.11 2.52 12.13
C ALA A 18 -23.37 3.30 11.71
N ARG A 19 -24.09 3.84 12.70
CA ARG A 19 -25.26 4.71 12.50
C ARG A 19 -24.94 5.93 11.65
N LYS A 20 -23.80 6.56 11.93
CA LYS A 20 -23.35 7.76 11.23
C LYS A 20 -22.88 7.45 9.81
N LEU A 21 -22.08 6.37 9.65
CA LEU A 21 -21.67 5.89 8.33
C LEU A 21 -22.88 5.55 7.45
N ALA A 22 -23.91 4.92 8.01
CA ALA A 22 -25.13 4.60 7.28
C ALA A 22 -25.85 5.83 6.71
N ARG A 23 -25.94 6.89 7.52
CA ARG A 23 -26.52 8.18 7.08
C ARG A 23 -25.64 8.83 6.02
N GLU A 24 -24.34 8.90 6.26
CA GLU A 24 -23.38 9.50 5.31
C GLU A 24 -23.39 8.74 3.97
N VAL A 25 -23.41 7.41 3.99
CA VAL A 25 -23.47 6.57 2.78
C VAL A 25 -24.80 6.74 2.03
N ALA A 26 -25.93 6.81 2.74
CA ALA A 26 -27.24 7.05 2.14
C ALA A 26 -27.37 8.44 1.49
N GLU A 27 -26.67 9.44 2.01
CA GLU A 27 -26.65 10.81 1.48
C GLU A 27 -25.68 10.99 0.30
N SER A 28 -24.56 10.27 0.31
CA SER A 28 -23.46 10.47 -0.66
C SER A 28 -23.45 9.49 -1.83
N PHE A 29 -24.08 8.32 -1.68
CA PHE A 29 -24.15 7.31 -2.74
C PHE A 29 -25.59 7.14 -3.20
N GLY A 30 -25.77 7.03 -4.53
CA GLY A 30 -27.08 6.74 -5.12
C GLY A 30 -27.70 5.49 -4.50
N ARG A 31 -29.03 5.51 -4.33
CA ARG A 31 -29.79 4.51 -3.57
C ARG A 31 -29.41 3.07 -3.91
N GLU A 32 -29.30 2.73 -5.20
CA GLU A 32 -28.96 1.37 -5.65
C GLU A 32 -27.56 0.90 -5.19
N ALA A 33 -26.57 1.79 -5.19
CA ALA A 33 -25.23 1.46 -4.73
C ALA A 33 -25.18 1.19 -3.23
N VAL A 34 -26.01 1.90 -2.46
CA VAL A 34 -26.16 1.70 -1.01
C VAL A 34 -26.86 0.36 -0.72
N GLU A 35 -27.95 0.06 -1.42
CA GLU A 35 -28.69 -1.19 -1.24
C GLU A 35 -27.82 -2.42 -1.56
N ALA A 36 -26.95 -2.32 -2.58
CA ALA A 36 -26.03 -3.41 -2.91
C ALA A 36 -24.85 -3.55 -1.92
N ALA A 37 -24.41 -2.46 -1.30
CA ALA A 37 -23.24 -2.45 -0.43
C ALA A 37 -23.56 -2.69 1.05
N GLU A 38 -24.77 -2.37 1.49
CA GLU A 38 -25.21 -2.46 2.89
C GLU A 38 -24.87 -3.79 3.58
N PRO A 39 -25.27 -4.98 3.09
CA PRO A 39 -25.03 -6.23 3.81
C PRO A 39 -23.53 -6.49 4.01
N ARG A 40 -22.71 -6.00 3.06
CA ARG A 40 -21.25 -6.10 3.10
C ARG A 40 -20.67 -5.13 4.14
N VAL A 41 -21.15 -3.89 4.15
CA VAL A 41 -20.75 -2.88 5.14
C VAL A 41 -21.11 -3.34 6.57
N LEU A 42 -22.33 -3.83 6.78
CA LEU A 42 -22.78 -4.37 8.06
C LEU A 42 -21.85 -5.48 8.55
N LYS A 43 -21.61 -6.47 7.71
CA LYS A 43 -20.72 -7.59 8.03
C LYS A 43 -19.32 -7.13 8.43
N LEU A 44 -18.77 -6.13 7.73
CA LEU A 44 -17.46 -5.58 8.06
C LEU A 44 -17.44 -4.85 9.41
N VAL A 45 -18.47 -4.07 9.70
CA VAL A 45 -18.60 -3.38 11.00
C VAL A 45 -18.86 -4.37 12.14
N GLU A 46 -19.58 -5.45 11.90
CA GLU A 46 -19.73 -6.54 12.89
C GLU A 46 -18.40 -7.26 13.14
N SER A 47 -17.61 -7.48 12.09
CA SER A 47 -16.34 -8.21 12.17
C SER A 47 -15.20 -7.39 12.77
N TYR A 48 -15.17 -6.08 12.51
CA TYR A 48 -14.04 -5.20 12.82
C TYR A 48 -14.42 -3.97 13.66
N GLY A 49 -15.69 -3.83 14.04
CA GLY A 49 -16.20 -2.77 14.90
C GLY A 49 -16.08 -1.36 14.30
N ASP A 50 -15.90 -0.39 15.19
CA ASP A 50 -15.83 1.04 14.85
C ASP A 50 -14.64 1.38 13.94
N GLU A 51 -13.59 0.57 13.93
CA GLU A 51 -12.44 0.77 13.04
C GLU A 51 -12.86 0.64 11.57
N ALA A 52 -13.60 -0.41 11.20
CA ALA A 52 -14.14 -0.54 9.85
C ALA A 52 -15.04 0.65 9.49
N ALA A 53 -15.89 1.10 10.41
CA ALA A 53 -16.74 2.27 10.15
C ALA A 53 -15.92 3.55 9.92
N ALA A 54 -14.83 3.75 10.66
CA ALA A 54 -13.93 4.89 10.48
C ALA A 54 -13.15 4.83 9.16
N VAL A 55 -12.67 3.66 8.77
CA VAL A 55 -11.94 3.46 7.51
C VAL A 55 -12.86 3.63 6.31
N LEU A 56 -14.05 3.03 6.34
CA LEU A 56 -15.01 3.10 5.24
C LEU A 56 -15.52 4.52 4.99
N ARG A 57 -15.62 5.38 6.02
CA ARG A 57 -15.93 6.80 5.83
C ARG A 57 -14.87 7.54 5.00
N LYS A 58 -13.61 7.11 5.06
CA LYS A 58 -12.51 7.72 4.30
C LYS A 58 -12.38 7.09 2.92
N ALA A 59 -12.36 5.76 2.85
CA ALA A 59 -12.09 5.00 1.63
C ALA A 59 -13.33 4.76 0.75
N GLY A 60 -14.53 5.03 1.27
CA GLY A 60 -15.80 4.81 0.57
C GLY A 60 -16.08 3.34 0.24
N LEU A 61 -16.99 3.13 -0.73
CA LEU A 61 -17.38 1.79 -1.21
C LEU A 61 -16.20 0.94 -1.75
N PRO A 62 -15.19 1.48 -2.44
CA PRO A 62 -14.00 0.71 -2.80
C PRO A 62 -13.27 0.10 -1.59
N GLY A 63 -13.31 0.78 -0.44
CA GLY A 63 -12.79 0.28 0.82
C GLY A 63 -13.47 -1.02 1.27
N VAL A 64 -14.77 -1.21 0.98
CA VAL A 64 -15.50 -2.46 1.29
C VAL A 64 -14.87 -3.64 0.57
N GLN A 65 -14.63 -3.50 -0.74
CA GLN A 65 -14.02 -4.55 -1.56
C GLN A 65 -12.61 -4.89 -1.09
N ALA A 66 -11.83 -3.87 -0.75
CA ALA A 66 -10.46 -4.05 -0.26
C ALA A 66 -10.43 -4.77 1.11
N ILE A 67 -11.30 -4.39 2.05
CA ILE A 67 -11.36 -5.06 3.37
C ILE A 67 -11.89 -6.49 3.24
N GLU A 68 -12.88 -6.75 2.41
CA GLU A 68 -13.36 -8.12 2.20
C GLU A 68 -12.29 -9.04 1.60
N ARG A 69 -11.49 -8.51 0.66
CA ARG A 69 -10.44 -9.29 0.01
C ARG A 69 -9.25 -9.53 0.94
N PHE A 70 -8.80 -8.50 1.65
CA PHE A 70 -7.53 -8.52 2.38
C PHE A 70 -7.70 -8.59 3.90
N GLY A 71 -8.92 -8.58 4.42
CA GLY A 71 -9.25 -8.67 5.83
C GLY A 71 -8.67 -7.54 6.69
N ALA A 72 -8.28 -7.89 7.92
CA ALA A 72 -7.63 -6.98 8.86
C ALA A 72 -6.35 -6.30 8.30
N PRO A 73 -5.47 -6.98 7.53
CA PRO A 73 -4.37 -6.31 6.85
C PRO A 73 -4.82 -5.19 5.90
N GLY A 74 -5.86 -5.44 5.10
CA GLY A 74 -6.46 -4.42 4.23
C GLY A 74 -7.01 -3.24 5.02
N LEU A 75 -7.77 -3.53 6.08
CA LEU A 75 -8.31 -2.52 7.00
C LEU A 75 -7.19 -1.64 7.58
N LYS A 76 -6.10 -2.25 8.04
CA LYS A 76 -4.94 -1.53 8.61
C LYS A 76 -4.26 -0.63 7.58
N ILE A 77 -4.05 -1.12 6.36
CA ILE A 77 -3.44 -0.33 5.28
C ILE A 77 -4.32 0.86 4.92
N LEU A 78 -5.63 0.64 4.74
CA LEU A 78 -6.59 1.70 4.43
C LEU A 78 -6.73 2.70 5.57
N GLY A 79 -6.77 2.23 6.83
CA GLY A 79 -6.90 3.11 7.99
C GLY A 79 -5.69 4.03 8.15
N ARG A 80 -4.51 3.57 7.76
CA ARG A 80 -3.28 4.35 7.86
C ARG A 80 -3.01 5.25 6.66
N TRP A 81 -3.30 4.78 5.45
CA TRP A 81 -2.90 5.44 4.21
C TRP A 81 -4.08 5.97 3.37
N GLY A 82 -5.33 5.75 3.81
CA GLY A 82 -6.53 6.25 3.13
C GLY A 82 -6.57 5.84 1.65
N ASP A 83 -6.81 6.82 0.78
CA ASP A 83 -6.87 6.62 -0.68
C ASP A 83 -5.55 6.12 -1.27
N ASP A 84 -4.40 6.50 -0.70
CA ASP A 84 -3.10 5.97 -1.14
C ASP A 84 -2.98 4.48 -0.78
N GLY A 85 -3.49 4.09 0.39
CA GLY A 85 -3.61 2.69 0.79
C GLY A 85 -4.53 1.89 -0.12
N LEU A 86 -5.65 2.50 -0.52
CA LEU A 86 -6.57 1.89 -1.49
C LEU A 86 -5.87 1.70 -2.84
N ARG A 87 -5.20 2.73 -3.37
CA ARG A 87 -4.45 2.65 -4.63
C ARG A 87 -3.35 1.58 -4.57
N LEU A 88 -2.64 1.50 -3.44
CA LEU A 88 -1.62 0.49 -3.19
C LEU A 88 -2.23 -0.93 -3.25
N LEU A 89 -3.34 -1.17 -2.56
CA LEU A 89 -4.03 -2.46 -2.55
C LEU A 89 -4.64 -2.80 -3.92
N THR A 90 -5.14 -1.82 -4.67
CA THR A 90 -5.65 -2.03 -6.03
C THR A 90 -4.54 -2.41 -7.00
N LEU A 91 -3.38 -1.75 -6.92
CA LEU A 91 -2.27 -1.96 -7.85
C LEU A 91 -1.47 -3.23 -7.55
N GLU A 92 -1.19 -3.49 -6.27
CA GLU A 92 -0.20 -4.50 -5.85
C GLU A 92 -0.84 -5.65 -5.04
N GLY A 93 -2.07 -5.49 -4.56
CA GLY A 93 -2.87 -6.51 -3.90
C GLY A 93 -2.15 -7.27 -2.79
N ASP A 94 -2.14 -8.60 -2.90
CA ASP A 94 -1.52 -9.50 -1.92
C ASP A 94 -0.02 -9.24 -1.75
N SER A 95 0.65 -8.72 -2.77
CA SER A 95 2.06 -8.36 -2.67
C SER A 95 2.29 -7.13 -1.80
N ALA A 96 1.38 -6.15 -1.81
CA ALA A 96 1.43 -5.04 -0.87
C ALA A 96 1.20 -5.52 0.57
N VAL A 97 0.20 -6.38 0.78
CA VAL A 97 -0.08 -6.96 2.10
C VAL A 97 1.14 -7.71 2.64
N ALA A 98 1.76 -8.55 1.83
CA ALA A 98 2.97 -9.30 2.21
C ALA A 98 4.16 -8.38 2.51
N ALA A 99 4.39 -7.35 1.68
CA ALA A 99 5.47 -6.39 1.90
C ALA A 99 5.27 -5.60 3.20
N VAL A 100 4.06 -5.11 3.46
CA VAL A 100 3.74 -4.37 4.70
C VAL A 100 3.80 -5.27 5.93
N ALA A 101 3.37 -6.53 5.82
CA ALA A 101 3.50 -7.49 6.91
C ALA A 101 4.97 -7.77 7.27
N ARG A 102 5.84 -7.84 6.26
CA ARG A 102 7.27 -8.15 6.45
C ARG A 102 8.12 -6.95 6.87
N TYR A 103 7.85 -5.79 6.29
CA TYR A 103 8.72 -4.60 6.38
C TYR A 103 8.03 -3.38 7.02
N GLY A 104 6.77 -3.52 7.43
CA GLY A 104 6.02 -2.47 8.09
C GLY A 104 5.62 -1.30 7.18
N ASP A 105 5.39 -0.15 7.82
CA ASP A 105 4.88 1.04 7.14
C ASP A 105 5.87 1.66 6.16
N ASP A 106 7.16 1.40 6.32
CA ASP A 106 8.17 1.93 5.41
C ASP A 106 8.09 1.27 4.03
N ALA A 107 7.71 -0.02 3.96
CA ALA A 107 7.39 -0.64 2.68
C ALA A 107 6.15 -0.04 2.03
N ALA A 108 5.08 0.21 2.79
CA ALA A 108 3.90 0.91 2.26
C ALA A 108 4.30 2.28 1.71
N ARG A 109 5.10 3.05 2.47
CA ARG A 109 5.57 4.38 2.07
C ARG A 109 6.42 4.34 0.81
N LEU A 110 7.31 3.36 0.66
CA LEU A 110 8.13 3.18 -0.53
C LEU A 110 7.25 2.83 -1.74
N MET A 111 6.31 1.88 -1.60
CA MET A 111 5.44 1.43 -2.68
C MET A 111 4.42 2.50 -3.10
N ILE A 112 3.94 3.32 -2.15
CA ILE A 112 3.10 4.49 -2.46
C ILE A 112 3.89 5.56 -3.21
N ARG A 113 5.15 5.83 -2.80
CA ARG A 113 6.00 6.81 -3.47
C ARG A 113 6.43 6.37 -4.87
N HIS A 114 6.66 5.07 -5.05
CA HIS A 114 7.10 4.49 -6.31
C HIS A 114 6.17 3.33 -6.74
N PRO A 115 4.95 3.63 -7.20
CA PRO A 115 3.97 2.61 -7.58
C PRO A 115 4.51 1.67 -8.66
N GLY A 116 4.34 0.36 -8.48
CA GLY A 116 4.77 -0.68 -9.44
C GLY A 116 6.25 -1.06 -9.37
N ILE A 117 7.14 -0.17 -8.94
CA ILE A 117 8.60 -0.40 -8.96
C ILE A 117 9.23 -0.44 -7.56
N GLY A 118 8.61 0.16 -6.55
CA GLY A 118 9.10 0.16 -5.17
C GLY A 118 9.09 -1.25 -4.57
N ARG A 119 8.09 -2.07 -4.93
CA ARG A 119 8.05 -3.49 -4.56
C ARG A 119 9.22 -4.27 -5.14
N GLN A 120 9.55 -4.04 -6.42
CA GLN A 120 10.68 -4.71 -7.05
C GLN A 120 11.98 -4.37 -6.32
N LEU A 121 12.16 -3.11 -5.92
CA LEU A 121 13.34 -2.70 -5.15
C LEU A 121 13.44 -3.45 -3.81
N LEU A 122 12.31 -3.66 -3.12
CA LEU A 122 12.24 -4.46 -1.90
C LEU A 122 12.54 -5.95 -2.14
N GLN A 123 12.09 -6.51 -3.28
CA GLN A 123 12.41 -7.89 -3.64
C GLN A 123 13.90 -8.06 -3.93
N GLU A 124 14.51 -7.06 -4.55
CA GLU A 124 15.92 -7.10 -4.89
C GLU A 124 16.80 -6.93 -3.64
N PHE A 125 16.53 -5.92 -2.80
CA PHE A 125 17.47 -5.49 -1.77
C PHE A 125 16.92 -5.59 -0.33
N GLY A 126 15.69 -6.04 -0.15
CA GLY A 126 15.07 -6.20 1.17
C GLY A 126 15.01 -4.89 1.95
N GLU A 127 15.25 -4.96 3.26
CA GLU A 127 15.16 -3.81 4.17
C GLU A 127 16.15 -2.69 3.83
N GLN A 128 17.28 -3.00 3.16
CA GLN A 128 18.26 -1.98 2.74
C GLN A 128 17.66 -0.99 1.72
N ALA A 129 16.65 -1.42 0.94
CA ALA A 129 15.92 -0.55 0.02
C ALA A 129 15.15 0.58 0.72
N LEU A 130 14.84 0.44 2.02
CA LEU A 130 14.02 1.39 2.77
C LEU A 130 14.83 2.57 3.32
N ARG A 131 16.16 2.43 3.39
CA ARG A 131 17.03 3.38 4.10
C ARG A 131 17.34 4.64 3.29
N ALA A 132 17.23 4.55 1.96
CA ALA A 132 17.51 5.66 1.07
C ALA A 132 16.21 6.34 0.61
N ARG A 133 16.16 7.67 0.72
CA ARG A 133 15.10 8.48 0.09
C ARG A 133 15.51 8.80 -1.34
N LEU A 134 15.03 7.99 -2.28
CA LEU A 134 15.37 8.09 -3.69
C LEU A 134 14.25 8.70 -4.52
N THR A 135 14.62 9.26 -5.66
CA THR A 135 13.70 9.57 -6.76
C THR A 135 13.26 8.29 -7.46
N THR A 136 12.14 8.35 -8.19
CA THR A 136 11.66 7.25 -9.02
C THR A 136 12.70 6.81 -10.07
N GLU A 137 13.44 7.76 -10.65
CA GLU A 137 14.50 7.46 -11.62
C GLU A 137 15.65 6.65 -10.99
N SER A 138 16.07 7.02 -9.78
CA SER A 138 17.06 6.25 -9.02
C SER A 138 16.56 4.86 -8.65
N VAL A 139 15.30 4.71 -8.27
CA VAL A 139 14.70 3.38 -8.03
C VAL A 139 14.72 2.52 -9.30
N VAL A 140 14.34 3.09 -10.45
CA VAL A 140 14.44 2.40 -11.75
C VAL A 140 15.88 2.00 -12.04
N THR A 141 16.84 2.90 -11.80
CA THR A 141 18.27 2.64 -12.01
C THR A 141 18.75 1.48 -11.14
N LEU A 142 18.43 1.47 -9.86
CA LEU A 142 18.79 0.39 -8.96
C LEU A 142 18.14 -0.94 -9.35
N ASN A 143 16.86 -0.93 -9.73
CA ASN A 143 16.19 -2.15 -10.21
C ASN A 143 16.86 -2.70 -11.49
N ARG A 144 17.26 -1.83 -12.42
CA ARG A 144 17.98 -2.23 -13.64
C ARG A 144 19.38 -2.76 -13.35
N LEU A 145 20.05 -2.24 -12.33
CA LEU A 145 21.39 -2.64 -11.93
C LEU A 145 21.42 -3.75 -10.87
N ALA A 146 20.25 -4.25 -10.43
CA ALA A 146 20.17 -5.23 -9.36
C ALA A 146 20.97 -6.51 -9.64
N PRO A 147 20.94 -7.11 -10.85
CA PRO A 147 21.77 -8.27 -11.15
C PRO A 147 23.27 -8.00 -10.98
N GLN A 148 23.76 -6.84 -11.44
CA GLN A 148 25.17 -6.47 -11.37
C GLN A 148 25.59 -6.14 -9.93
N ILE A 149 24.75 -5.41 -9.19
CA ILE A 149 24.99 -5.06 -7.78
C ILE A 149 25.03 -6.32 -6.91
N LYS A 150 24.14 -7.28 -7.15
CA LYS A 150 24.13 -8.57 -6.45
C LYS A 150 25.32 -9.44 -6.86
N GLY A 151 25.59 -9.53 -8.16
CA GLY A 151 26.67 -10.33 -8.72
C GLY A 151 28.06 -9.85 -8.30
N SER A 152 28.23 -8.57 -7.94
CA SER A 152 29.51 -8.05 -7.47
C SER A 152 29.92 -8.52 -6.07
N GLY A 153 29.01 -9.13 -5.30
CA GLY A 153 29.25 -9.48 -3.89
C GLY A 153 29.33 -8.27 -2.94
N ARG A 154 29.10 -7.05 -3.44
CA ARG A 154 29.28 -5.78 -2.70
C ARG A 154 27.98 -5.00 -2.53
N ALA A 155 26.83 -5.67 -2.63
CA ALA A 155 25.51 -5.03 -2.58
C ALA A 155 25.31 -4.17 -1.32
N SER A 156 25.72 -4.68 -0.15
CA SER A 156 25.61 -3.96 1.13
C SER A 156 26.41 -2.66 1.14
N GLU A 157 27.64 -2.67 0.61
CA GLU A 157 28.51 -1.49 0.55
C GLU A 157 27.94 -0.45 -0.42
N ILE A 158 27.50 -0.90 -1.60
CA ILE A 158 26.90 -0.03 -2.61
C ILE A 158 25.63 0.62 -2.05
N LEU A 159 24.74 -0.15 -1.44
CA LEU A 159 23.51 0.36 -0.86
C LEU A 159 23.78 1.28 0.35
N SER A 160 24.84 1.03 1.11
CA SER A 160 25.28 1.95 2.17
C SER A 160 25.74 3.30 1.61
N LEU A 161 26.35 3.32 0.42
CA LEU A 161 26.70 4.57 -0.27
C LEU A 161 25.45 5.28 -0.81
N VAL A 162 24.50 4.52 -1.37
CA VAL A 162 23.20 5.04 -1.83
C VAL A 162 22.42 5.64 -0.65
N GLU A 163 22.43 5.01 0.52
CA GLU A 163 21.82 5.55 1.74
C GLU A 163 22.41 6.91 2.11
N LYS A 164 23.75 7.02 2.09
CA LYS A 164 24.45 8.25 2.49
C LYS A 164 24.34 9.39 1.48
N SER A 165 24.33 9.08 0.19
CA SER A 165 24.52 10.06 -0.88
C SER A 165 23.36 10.14 -1.88
N GLY A 166 22.35 9.29 -1.72
CA GLY A 166 21.10 9.30 -2.48
C GLY A 166 21.30 9.14 -3.98
N ASP A 167 20.53 9.92 -4.73
CA ASP A 167 20.44 9.85 -6.20
C ASP A 167 21.79 10.04 -6.91
N ARG A 168 22.73 10.79 -6.32
CA ARG A 168 24.06 11.02 -6.92
C ARG A 168 24.85 9.73 -7.11
N VAL A 169 24.69 8.77 -6.20
CA VAL A 169 25.33 7.46 -6.33
C VAL A 169 24.64 6.64 -7.42
N CYS A 170 23.32 6.71 -7.53
CA CYS A 170 22.59 6.06 -8.62
C CYS A 170 23.06 6.60 -10.00
N ASP A 171 23.21 7.92 -10.14
CA ASP A 171 23.76 8.54 -11.34
C ASP A 171 25.19 8.09 -11.64
N PHE A 172 26.04 8.07 -10.62
CA PHE A 172 27.42 7.61 -10.75
C PHE A 172 27.49 6.14 -11.18
N LEU A 173 26.72 5.26 -10.54
CA LEU A 173 26.62 3.85 -10.90
C LEU A 173 26.15 3.70 -12.34
N TRP A 174 25.12 4.45 -12.76
CA TRP A 174 24.59 4.35 -14.11
C TRP A 174 25.61 4.75 -15.19
N ARG A 175 26.35 5.84 -14.96
CA ARG A 175 27.38 6.35 -15.89
C ARG A 175 28.60 5.44 -15.97
N ASN A 176 28.96 4.79 -14.86
CA ASN A 176 30.19 4.01 -14.74
C ASN A 176 29.97 2.48 -14.65
N LYS A 177 28.75 2.00 -14.87
CA LYS A 177 28.37 0.57 -14.70
C LYS A 177 29.30 -0.41 -15.43
N GLY A 178 29.80 -0.04 -16.61
CA GLY A 178 30.74 -0.87 -17.37
C GLY A 178 32.05 -1.08 -16.60
N THR A 179 32.68 0.00 -16.14
CA THR A 179 33.93 -0.08 -15.37
C THR A 179 33.74 -0.72 -14.01
N ILE A 180 32.63 -0.42 -13.32
CA ILE A 180 32.38 -0.87 -11.94
C ILE A 180 32.07 -2.37 -11.88
N PHE A 181 31.26 -2.89 -12.81
CA PHE A 181 30.74 -4.26 -12.70
C PHE A 181 31.37 -5.26 -13.67
N ILE A 182 32.06 -4.83 -14.73
CA ILE A 182 32.78 -5.75 -15.63
C ILE A 182 34.12 -6.19 -15.03
N ALA A 183 34.78 -5.32 -14.25
CA ALA A 183 36.04 -5.66 -13.58
C ALA A 183 35.90 -6.74 -12.49
N SER A 184 34.69 -7.01 -12.01
CA SER A 184 34.39 -8.02 -10.99
C SER A 184 34.12 -9.44 -11.54
N VAL A 185 34.23 -9.65 -12.86
CA VAL A 185 34.01 -10.96 -13.52
C VAL A 185 35.32 -11.60 -14.01
N LEU A 186 36.46 -10.95 -13.80
CA LEU A 186 37.81 -11.49 -14.04
C LEU A 186 38.47 -11.86 -12.72
#